data_AF-A0A7S4Q4N1-F1
#
_entry.id   AF-A0A7S4Q4N1-F1
#
_cell.length_a   1.000
_cell.length_b   1.000
_cell.length_c   1.000
_cell.angle_alpha   90.00
_cell.angle_beta   90.00
_cell.angle_gamma   90.00
#
_symmetry.space_group_name_H-M   'P 1'
#
loop_
_entity.id
_entity.type
_entity.pdbx_description
1 polymer ?
#
loop_
_entity_poly.entity_id
_entity_poly.type
_entity_poly.pdbx_seq_one_letter_code
_entity_poly.pdbx_strand_id
1 'polypeptide(L)'
;GEAEYAADGRLAQGAAATATAAGGKVLELLARSSCATVAEICGGPAPQTGVEATKQAVESIRASLRGEGGERPWLVCCLRPNEKGSKEIASKPVLLRQVRGFRLADMVHLSAEEGYSILWPLQRFRQLYGRLVPTLDESSGDCKACQVIIRSAGGSEGTVGHDNVYGTAMLRQILDTKLRELEQGSRSEEEKKQAMSKIRDQQQDQQAQQALLRQQQERQREELAELQRQQQADLERLRDQFQHQQMQNQQEALERLQRQQREELERLKEQFQQQQQQQQQ
;
A
#
# COMPACT_ATOMS: atom_id res chain seq x y z
N GLY A 1 -28.76 47.00 13.97
CA GLY A 1 -28.85 48.05 14.99
C GLY A 1 -28.51 49.34 14.31
N GLU A 2 -29.26 50.40 14.57
CA GLU A 2 -28.90 51.74 14.12
C GLU A 2 -27.75 52.21 15.00
N ALA A 3 -26.57 52.37 14.41
CA ALA A 3 -25.46 53.01 15.06
C ALA A 3 -25.50 54.48 14.67
N GLU A 4 -25.79 55.34 15.65
CA GLU A 4 -25.67 56.78 15.47
C GLU A 4 -24.20 57.14 15.59
N TYR A 5 -23.61 57.57 14.48
CA TYR A 5 -22.22 57.99 14.43
C TYR A 5 -22.16 59.52 14.57
N ALA A 6 -21.65 60.01 15.69
CA ALA A 6 -21.37 61.43 15.85
C ALA A 6 -20.29 61.87 14.84
N ALA A 7 -20.64 62.76 13.91
CA ALA A 7 -19.75 63.21 12.84
C ALA A 7 -18.61 64.12 13.35
N ASP A 8 -18.84 64.85 14.44
CA ASP A 8 -17.96 65.91 14.93
C ASP A 8 -16.58 65.41 15.35
N GLY A 9 -16.49 64.20 15.91
CA GLY A 9 -15.21 63.59 16.30
C GLY A 9 -14.41 63.02 15.12
N ARG A 10 -15.06 62.70 14.00
CA ARG A 10 -14.39 62.09 12.82
C ARG A 10 -13.71 63.11 11.94
N LEU A 11 -14.27 64.31 11.83
CA LEU A 11 -13.58 65.44 11.23
C LEU A 11 -12.36 65.81 12.06
N ALA A 12 -12.43 65.77 13.39
CA ALA A 12 -11.27 65.97 14.26
C ALA A 12 -10.23 64.83 14.19
N GLN A 13 -10.63 63.56 14.01
CA GLN A 13 -9.69 62.44 13.82
C GLN A 13 -9.07 62.42 12.41
N GLY A 14 -9.80 62.81 11.37
CA GLY A 14 -9.27 63.06 10.04
C GLY A 14 -8.38 64.31 9.97
N ALA A 15 -8.71 65.34 10.77
CA ALA A 15 -7.95 66.59 10.89
C ALA A 15 -6.71 66.47 11.79
N ALA A 16 -6.74 65.66 12.85
CA ALA A 16 -5.58 65.38 13.69
C ALA A 16 -4.46 64.69 12.89
N ALA A 17 -4.85 63.96 11.86
CA ALA A 17 -3.97 63.35 10.88
C ALA A 17 -3.38 64.34 9.85
N THR A 18 -3.95 65.55 9.75
CA THR A 18 -3.47 66.69 8.94
C THR A 18 -2.87 67.82 9.79
N ALA A 19 -2.74 67.65 11.11
CA ALA A 19 -1.89 68.48 11.96
C ALA A 19 -0.38 68.15 11.75
N THR A 20 0.04 68.06 10.48
CA THR A 20 1.32 67.58 9.96
C THR A 20 2.33 68.71 9.75
N ALA A 21 2.52 69.55 10.76
CA ALA A 21 3.71 70.41 10.85
C ALA A 21 4.44 70.26 12.18
N ALA A 22 3.70 70.09 13.29
CA ALA A 22 4.29 69.88 14.62
C ALA A 22 4.70 68.42 14.88
N GLY A 23 3.92 67.44 14.38
CA GLY A 23 4.20 66.01 14.59
C GLY A 23 5.40 65.47 13.81
N GLY A 24 5.67 65.99 12.61
CA GLY A 24 6.78 65.52 11.76
C GLY A 24 8.16 65.76 12.38
N LYS A 25 8.38 66.94 12.97
CA LYS A 25 9.65 67.29 13.65
C LYS A 25 9.89 66.44 14.91
N VAL A 26 8.83 66.10 15.64
CA VAL A 26 8.92 65.24 16.82
C VAL A 26 9.25 63.81 16.40
N LEU A 27 8.63 63.30 15.34
CA LEU A 27 8.95 61.98 14.80
C LEU A 27 10.38 61.91 14.23
N GLU A 28 10.85 62.95 13.55
CA GLU A 28 12.26 63.03 13.09
C GLU A 28 13.26 63.05 14.25
N LEU A 29 12.93 63.75 15.35
CA LEU A 29 13.75 63.74 16.57
C LEU A 29 13.75 62.37 17.23
N LEU A 30 12.59 61.70 17.32
CA LEU A 30 12.47 60.37 17.90
C LEU A 30 13.11 59.28 17.05
N ALA A 31 13.09 59.42 15.72
CA ALA A 31 13.82 58.53 14.80
C ALA A 31 15.35 58.61 15.00
N ARG A 32 15.86 59.71 15.54
CA ARG A 32 17.27 59.89 15.93
C ARG A 32 17.57 59.53 17.38
N SER A 33 16.61 58.94 18.10
CA SER A 33 16.78 58.53 19.48
C SER A 33 17.92 57.51 19.62
N SER A 34 18.69 57.61 20.72
CA SER A 34 19.71 56.62 21.07
C SER A 34 19.13 55.28 21.51
N CYS A 35 17.80 55.21 21.75
CA CYS A 35 17.10 53.96 22.01
C CYS A 35 16.72 53.29 20.68
N ALA A 36 17.34 52.15 20.38
CA ALA A 36 17.15 51.41 19.13
C ALA A 36 15.66 51.13 18.82
N THR A 37 14.89 50.70 19.81
CA THR A 37 13.45 50.42 19.64
C THR A 37 12.65 51.68 19.27
N VAL A 38 12.98 52.83 19.85
CA VAL A 38 12.29 54.09 19.52
C VAL A 38 12.67 54.56 18.13
N ALA A 39 13.95 54.47 17.77
CA ALA A 39 14.45 54.79 16.44
C ALA A 39 13.83 53.89 15.36
N GLU A 40 13.68 52.59 15.63
CA GLU A 40 13.06 51.62 14.73
C GLU A 40 11.56 51.90 14.53
N ILE A 41 10.81 52.10 15.61
CA ILE A 41 9.37 52.41 15.53
C ILE A 41 9.12 53.73 14.79
N CYS A 42 9.94 54.76 15.05
CA CYS A 42 9.78 56.09 14.46
C CYS A 42 10.43 56.24 13.07
N GLY A 43 11.34 55.34 12.70
CA GLY A 43 12.00 55.29 11.38
C GLY A 43 11.22 54.50 10.32
N GLY A 44 10.11 53.88 10.69
CA GLY A 44 9.20 53.20 9.78
C GLY A 44 8.53 54.15 8.77
N PRO A 45 7.85 53.61 7.74
CA PRO A 45 7.11 54.42 6.80
C PRO A 45 6.07 55.28 7.54
N ALA A 46 5.96 56.56 7.15
CA ALA A 46 5.02 57.47 7.76
C ALA A 46 3.62 56.85 7.79
N PRO A 47 2.90 56.88 8.93
CA PRO A 47 1.57 56.30 9.01
C PRO A 47 0.69 56.96 7.95
N GLN A 48 0.08 56.15 7.09
CA GLN A 48 -0.88 56.67 6.13
C GLN A 48 -2.04 57.28 6.93
N THR A 49 -2.45 58.49 6.58
CA THR A 49 -3.53 59.19 7.26
C THR A 49 -4.72 59.44 6.34
N GLY A 50 -5.92 59.49 6.93
CA GLY A 50 -7.14 59.89 6.22
C GLY A 50 -7.67 58.85 5.22
N VAL A 51 -7.99 59.32 4.01
CA VAL A 51 -8.69 58.54 2.98
C VAL A 51 -7.85 57.38 2.47
N GLU A 52 -6.55 57.59 2.27
CA GLU A 52 -5.65 56.55 1.76
C GLU A 52 -5.45 55.41 2.75
N ALA A 53 -5.35 55.71 4.05
CA ALA A 53 -5.30 54.68 5.09
C ALA A 53 -6.57 53.82 5.12
N THR A 54 -7.72 54.46 4.93
CA THR A 54 -9.01 53.77 4.85
C THR A 54 -9.07 52.87 3.60
N LYS A 55 -8.59 53.37 2.46
CA LYS A 55 -8.54 52.61 1.21
C LYS A 55 -7.61 51.40 1.34
N GLN A 56 -6.41 51.57 1.87
CA GLN A 56 -5.46 50.49 2.11
C GLN A 56 -6.04 49.43 3.07
N ALA A 57 -6.71 49.85 4.15
CA ALA A 57 -7.36 48.91 5.06
C ALA A 57 -8.48 48.11 4.37
N VAL A 58 -9.30 48.77 3.54
CA VAL A 58 -10.35 48.08 2.77
C VAL A 58 -9.77 47.12 1.75
N GLU A 59 -8.70 47.51 1.03
CA GLU A 59 -7.99 46.65 0.09
C GLU A 59 -7.39 45.43 0.79
N SER A 60 -6.74 45.63 1.94
CA SER A 60 -6.20 44.54 2.76
C SER A 60 -7.29 43.59 3.24
N ILE A 61 -8.42 44.10 3.76
CA ILE A 61 -9.55 43.26 4.19
C ILE A 61 -10.11 42.46 3.01
N ARG A 62 -10.23 43.09 1.83
CA ARG A 62 -10.71 42.39 0.62
C ARG A 62 -9.76 41.29 0.18
N ALA A 63 -8.45 41.55 0.16
CA ALA A 63 -7.44 40.57 -0.22
C ALA A 63 -7.48 39.35 0.73
N SER A 64 -7.57 39.59 2.05
CA SER A 64 -7.73 38.52 3.05
C SER A 64 -9.04 37.74 2.89
N LEU A 65 -10.17 38.42 2.69
CA LEU A 65 -11.46 37.75 2.49
C LEU A 65 -11.54 36.94 1.20
N ARG A 66 -10.76 37.31 0.18
CA ARG A 66 -10.63 36.55 -1.08
C ARG A 66 -9.63 35.41 -0.99
N GLY A 67 -8.84 35.33 0.08
CA GLY A 67 -7.81 34.31 0.22
C GLY A 67 -6.68 34.46 -0.79
N GLU A 68 -6.35 35.69 -1.23
CA GLU A 68 -5.29 35.95 -2.22
C GLU A 68 -3.89 35.49 -1.72
N GLY A 69 -3.73 35.23 -0.41
CA GLY A 69 -2.56 34.59 0.21
C GLY A 69 -2.65 33.07 0.40
N GLY A 70 -3.65 32.39 -0.19
CA GLY A 70 -3.90 30.96 0.01
C GLY A 70 -4.60 30.62 1.34
N GLU A 71 -4.98 31.63 2.12
CA GLU A 71 -5.71 31.46 3.37
C GLU A 71 -7.19 31.21 3.10
N ARG A 72 -7.78 30.21 3.75
CA ARG A 72 -9.22 29.97 3.73
C ARG A 72 -9.83 30.52 5.01
N PRO A 73 -10.59 31.64 4.96
CA PRO A 73 -11.12 32.23 6.17
C PRO A 73 -12.17 31.31 6.81
N TRP A 74 -12.08 31.16 8.13
CA TRP A 74 -13.08 30.49 8.95
C TRP A 74 -13.89 31.55 9.68
N LEU A 75 -15.21 31.46 9.59
CA LEU A 75 -16.09 32.38 10.30
C LEU A 75 -16.40 31.84 11.70
N VAL A 76 -16.05 32.61 12.71
CA VAL A 76 -16.37 32.33 14.12
C VAL A 76 -17.29 33.43 14.64
N CYS A 77 -18.54 33.07 14.93
CA CYS A 77 -19.54 34.01 15.44
C CYS A 77 -19.55 34.01 16.97
N CYS A 78 -18.87 34.98 17.58
CA CYS A 78 -18.86 35.15 19.03
C CYS A 78 -20.18 35.78 19.51
N LEU A 79 -20.93 35.07 20.36
CA LEU A 79 -22.19 35.55 20.94
C LEU A 79 -22.01 35.94 22.41
N ARG A 80 -22.49 37.11 22.79
CA ARG A 80 -22.52 37.55 24.19
C ARG A 80 -23.72 36.92 24.89
N PRO A 81 -23.56 36.19 26.00
CA PRO A 81 -24.68 35.51 26.66
C PRO A 81 -25.65 36.49 27.33
N ASN A 82 -25.18 37.65 27.77
CA ASN A 82 -25.97 38.74 28.35
C ASN A 82 -25.23 40.08 28.22
N GLU A 83 -25.89 41.20 28.52
CA GLU A 83 -25.28 42.54 28.46
C GLU A 83 -24.45 42.89 29.71
N LYS A 84 -24.59 42.12 30.79
CA LYS A 84 -23.95 42.40 32.09
C LYS A 84 -22.58 41.74 32.25
N GLY A 85 -22.15 40.92 31.30
CA GLY A 85 -20.93 40.11 31.41
C GLY A 85 -20.98 39.05 32.52
N SER A 86 -22.17 38.71 33.04
CA SER A 86 -22.32 37.73 34.12
C SER A 86 -22.20 36.30 33.58
N LYS A 87 -21.67 35.38 34.40
CA LYS A 87 -21.49 33.96 34.05
C LYS A 87 -22.74 33.11 34.29
N GLU A 88 -23.72 33.62 35.04
CA GLU A 88 -24.73 32.75 35.68
C GLU A 88 -25.99 32.55 34.84
N ILE A 89 -26.35 33.48 33.96
CA ILE A 89 -27.61 33.39 33.19
C ILE A 89 -27.42 33.93 31.76
N ALA A 90 -27.73 33.09 30.77
CA ALA A 90 -27.87 33.50 29.38
C ALA A 90 -29.23 34.17 29.16
N SER A 91 -29.21 35.37 28.60
CA SER A 91 -30.41 36.15 28.28
C SER A 91 -30.91 35.82 26.87
N LYS A 92 -32.03 35.10 26.78
CA LYS A 92 -32.67 34.75 25.50
C LYS A 92 -32.91 35.97 24.59
N PRO A 93 -33.42 37.14 25.07
CA PRO A 93 -33.58 38.32 24.23
C PRO A 93 -32.26 38.84 23.63
N VAL A 94 -31.17 38.80 24.39
CA VAL A 94 -29.83 39.26 23.95
C VAL A 94 -29.27 38.31 22.89
N LEU A 95 -29.39 36.99 23.10
CA LEU A 95 -28.99 35.99 22.12
C LEU A 95 -29.83 36.08 20.85
N LEU A 96 -31.16 36.18 20.95
CA LEU A 96 -32.04 36.30 19.79
C LEU A 96 -31.74 37.55 18.95
N ARG A 97 -31.44 38.68 19.59
CA ARG A 97 -31.03 39.90 18.88
C ARG A 97 -29.73 39.69 18.10
N GLN A 98 -28.75 39.01 18.69
CA GLN A 98 -27.49 38.71 18.02
C GLN A 98 -27.66 37.69 16.89
N VAL A 99 -28.45 36.63 17.11
CA VAL A 99 -28.80 35.64 16.08
C VAL A 99 -29.43 36.32 14.85
N ARG A 100 -30.37 37.25 15.08
CA ARG A 100 -30.98 38.05 14.01
C ARG A 100 -29.98 39.04 13.38
N GLY A 101 -29.17 39.71 14.19
CA GLY A 101 -28.19 40.70 13.73
C GLY A 101 -27.10 40.09 12.85
N PHE A 102 -26.60 38.91 13.22
CA PHE A 102 -25.64 38.14 12.42
C PHE A 102 -26.30 37.32 11.30
N ARG A 103 -27.64 37.30 11.23
CA ARG A 103 -28.40 36.46 10.29
C ARG A 103 -27.98 34.99 10.33
N LEU A 104 -27.74 34.46 11.55
CA LEU A 104 -27.28 33.08 11.70
C LEU A 104 -28.31 32.07 11.17
N ALA A 105 -29.60 32.39 11.23
CA ALA A 105 -30.64 31.55 10.63
C ALA A 105 -30.44 31.45 9.10
N ASP A 106 -30.24 32.57 8.40
CA ASP A 106 -29.99 32.59 6.95
C ASP A 106 -28.69 31.84 6.62
N MET A 107 -27.62 32.03 7.40
CA MET A 107 -26.37 31.28 7.24
C MET A 107 -26.56 29.78 7.41
N VAL A 108 -27.37 29.37 8.40
CA VAL A 108 -27.69 27.96 8.62
C VAL A 108 -28.53 27.42 7.47
N HIS A 109 -29.53 28.16 6.97
CA HIS A 109 -30.33 27.72 5.83
C HIS A 109 -29.48 27.60 4.57
N LEU A 110 -28.62 28.58 4.28
CA LEU A 110 -27.63 28.45 3.22
C LEU A 110 -26.75 27.20 3.43
N SER A 111 -26.42 26.87 4.69
CA SER A 111 -25.59 25.70 5.05
C SER A 111 -26.30 24.35 5.05
N ALA A 112 -27.60 24.33 5.29
CA ALA A 112 -28.39 23.15 5.62
C ALA A 112 -29.40 22.78 4.53
N GLU A 113 -29.95 23.76 3.81
CA GLU A 113 -30.82 23.50 2.65
C GLU A 113 -29.97 23.25 1.42
N GLU A 114 -29.52 22.00 1.26
CA GLU A 114 -29.23 21.31 -0.02
C GLU A 114 -28.30 22.00 -1.06
N GLY A 115 -27.74 23.16 -0.76
CA GLY A 115 -27.39 24.16 -1.77
C GLY A 115 -25.98 24.73 -1.69
N TYR A 116 -25.15 24.36 -0.70
CA TYR A 116 -23.72 24.53 -0.90
C TYR A 116 -23.23 23.47 -1.87
N SER A 117 -23.18 23.91 -3.13
CA SER A 117 -22.33 23.33 -4.14
C SER A 117 -20.92 23.24 -3.56
N ILE A 118 -20.51 22.05 -3.16
CA ILE A 118 -19.11 21.72 -3.00
C ILE A 118 -18.47 22.03 -4.34
N LEU A 119 -17.43 22.85 -4.27
CA LEU A 119 -16.72 23.33 -5.42
C LEU A 119 -15.40 22.58 -5.52
N TRP A 120 -15.21 21.90 -6.65
CA TRP A 120 -13.97 21.23 -6.97
C TRP A 120 -13.39 21.80 -8.26
N PRO A 121 -12.11 22.18 -8.31
CA PRO A 121 -11.42 22.40 -9.57
C PRO A 121 -11.54 21.16 -10.47
N LEU A 122 -11.80 21.33 -11.76
CA LEU A 122 -12.06 20.23 -12.71
C LEU A 122 -11.00 19.12 -12.61
N GLN A 123 -9.72 19.50 -12.65
CA GLN A 123 -8.59 18.58 -12.58
C GLN A 123 -8.60 17.77 -11.28
N ARG A 124 -8.86 18.41 -10.14
CA ARG A 124 -8.90 17.75 -8.84
C ARG A 124 -10.08 16.78 -8.75
N PHE A 125 -11.25 17.17 -9.26
CA PHE A 125 -12.42 16.29 -9.28
C PHE A 125 -12.16 15.04 -10.12
N ARG A 126 -11.55 15.19 -11.31
CA ARG A 126 -11.15 14.08 -12.17
C ARG A 126 -10.12 13.17 -11.49
N GLN A 127 -9.13 13.72 -10.82
CA GLN A 127 -8.12 12.92 -10.11
C GLN A 127 -8.74 12.07 -8.99
N LEU A 128 -9.67 12.65 -8.22
CA LEU A 128 -10.30 11.94 -7.10
C LEU A 128 -11.26 10.85 -7.57
N TYR A 129 -12.08 11.14 -8.58
CA TYR A 129 -13.23 10.31 -8.94
C TYR A 129 -13.11 9.64 -10.31
N GLY A 130 -12.05 9.91 -11.08
CA GLY A 130 -11.87 9.35 -12.43
C GLY A 130 -11.82 7.83 -12.47
N ARG A 131 -11.29 7.20 -11.41
CA ARG A 131 -11.21 5.73 -11.30
C ARG A 131 -12.58 5.05 -11.20
N LEU A 132 -13.65 5.79 -10.88
CA LEU A 132 -15.01 5.27 -10.83
C LEU A 132 -15.58 4.94 -12.22
N VAL A 133 -15.00 5.51 -13.28
CA VAL A 133 -15.49 5.32 -14.65
C VAL A 133 -14.37 4.68 -15.47
N PRO A 134 -14.36 3.35 -15.63
CA PRO A 134 -13.31 2.65 -16.38
C PRO A 134 -13.25 3.04 -17.86
N THR A 135 -14.34 3.57 -18.41
CA THR A 135 -14.45 3.99 -19.81
C THR A 135 -13.97 5.42 -20.06
N LEU A 136 -13.46 6.10 -19.02
CA LEU A 136 -12.99 7.46 -19.13
C LEU A 136 -11.63 7.47 -19.83
N ASP A 137 -11.62 7.85 -21.10
CA ASP A 137 -10.38 7.99 -21.87
C ASP A 137 -9.50 9.09 -21.26
N GLU A 138 -8.20 8.82 -21.11
CA GLU A 138 -7.21 9.79 -20.65
C GLU A 138 -7.14 11.00 -21.60
N SER A 139 -7.41 10.80 -22.89
CA SER A 139 -7.44 11.86 -23.91
C SER A 139 -8.62 12.83 -23.78
N SER A 140 -9.66 12.47 -23.00
CA SER A 140 -10.83 13.32 -22.81
C SER A 140 -10.47 14.58 -22.03
N GLY A 141 -10.92 15.74 -22.50
CA GLY A 141 -10.78 16.99 -21.76
C GLY A 141 -11.51 16.96 -20.42
N ASP A 142 -10.97 17.64 -19.40
CA ASP A 142 -11.43 17.55 -18.01
C ASP A 142 -12.92 17.86 -17.83
N CYS A 143 -13.46 18.84 -18.56
CA CYS A 143 -14.89 19.16 -18.50
C CYS A 143 -15.79 17.98 -18.92
N LYS A 144 -15.48 17.31 -20.04
CA LYS A 144 -16.23 16.13 -20.49
C LYS A 144 -16.07 14.96 -19.52
N ALA A 145 -14.85 14.74 -19.03
CA ALA A 145 -14.55 13.73 -18.03
C ALA A 145 -15.40 13.94 -16.75
N CYS A 146 -15.42 15.15 -16.19
CA CYS A 146 -16.22 15.47 -15.01
C CYS A 146 -17.72 15.28 -15.26
N GLN A 147 -18.23 15.64 -16.44
CA GLN A 147 -19.65 15.42 -16.79
C GLN A 147 -20.01 13.93 -16.80
N VAL A 148 -19.15 13.08 -17.34
CA VAL A 148 -19.38 11.62 -17.35
C VAL A 148 -19.37 11.06 -15.93
N ILE A 149 -18.43 11.48 -15.08
CA ILE A 149 -18.38 11.08 -13.67
C ILE A 149 -19.68 11.45 -12.94
N ILE A 150 -20.16 12.69 -13.10
CA ILE A 150 -21.42 13.14 -12.47
C ILE A 150 -22.62 12.35 -12.99
N ARG A 151 -22.71 12.11 -14.31
CA ARG A 151 -23.77 11.28 -14.90
C ARG A 151 -23.75 9.85 -14.35
N SER A 152 -22.56 9.29 -14.15
CA SER A 152 -22.42 7.96 -13.53
C SER A 152 -22.96 7.92 -12.09
N ALA A 153 -23.02 9.06 -11.41
CA ALA A 153 -23.58 9.23 -10.06
C ALA A 153 -25.07 9.60 -10.05
N GLY A 154 -25.74 9.65 -11.20
CA GLY A 154 -27.17 9.97 -11.32
C GLY A 154 -27.47 11.33 -11.95
N GLY A 155 -26.47 12.20 -12.14
CA GLY A 155 -26.60 13.43 -12.92
C GLY A 155 -27.31 14.61 -12.25
N SER A 156 -28.23 14.38 -11.31
CA SER A 156 -29.01 15.44 -10.64
C SER A 156 -28.21 16.24 -9.62
N GLU A 157 -27.18 15.64 -9.04
CA GLU A 157 -26.50 16.16 -7.86
C GLU A 157 -25.30 17.08 -8.18
N GLY A 158 -25.04 17.38 -9.46
CA GLY A 158 -23.92 18.27 -9.82
C GLY A 158 -23.97 18.84 -11.23
N THR A 159 -23.25 19.94 -11.42
CA THR A 159 -23.10 20.67 -12.67
C THR A 159 -21.64 21.03 -12.90
N VAL A 160 -21.19 20.92 -14.15
CA VAL A 160 -19.84 21.30 -14.56
C VAL A 160 -19.85 22.71 -15.11
N GLY A 161 -19.13 23.63 -14.46
CA GLY A 161 -18.89 24.98 -14.95
C GLY A 161 -17.61 25.10 -15.78
N HIS A 162 -17.12 26.32 -15.95
CA HIS A 162 -15.93 26.60 -16.78
C HIS A 162 -14.65 25.99 -16.19
N ASP A 163 -14.36 26.28 -14.92
CA ASP A 163 -13.13 25.83 -14.22
C ASP A 163 -13.40 24.87 -13.06
N ASN A 164 -14.68 24.68 -12.70
CA ASN A 164 -15.06 23.96 -11.49
C ASN A 164 -16.26 23.05 -11.70
N VAL A 165 -16.32 21.98 -10.92
CA VAL A 165 -17.51 21.18 -10.66
C VAL A 165 -18.22 21.73 -9.42
N TYR A 166 -19.52 21.93 -9.54
CA TYR A 166 -20.43 22.31 -8.48
C TYR A 166 -21.29 21.09 -8.16
N GLY A 167 -21.30 20.61 -6.92
CA GLY A 167 -22.15 19.46 -6.58
C GLY A 167 -22.63 19.47 -5.14
N THR A 168 -23.74 18.81 -4.90
CA THR A 168 -24.35 18.72 -3.56
C THR A 168 -23.50 17.84 -2.64
N ALA A 169 -23.76 17.91 -1.33
CA ALA A 169 -23.19 16.96 -0.37
C ALA A 169 -23.56 15.51 -0.72
N MET A 170 -24.75 15.30 -1.31
CA MET A 170 -25.22 14.00 -1.77
C MET A 170 -24.36 13.46 -2.91
N LEU A 171 -23.96 14.29 -3.89
CA LEU A 171 -23.02 13.87 -4.95
C LEU A 171 -21.74 13.29 -4.35
N ARG A 172 -21.15 14.03 -3.41
CA ARG A 172 -19.92 13.59 -2.74
C ARG A 172 -20.14 12.26 -2.01
N GLN A 173 -21.24 12.13 -1.27
CA GLN A 173 -21.55 10.89 -0.56
C GLN A 173 -21.72 9.69 -1.50
N ILE A 174 -22.38 9.88 -2.65
CA ILE A 174 -22.56 8.85 -3.68
C ILE A 174 -21.18 8.44 -4.24
N LEU A 175 -20.36 9.41 -4.64
CA LEU A 175 -19.05 9.15 -5.22
C LEU A 175 -18.09 8.48 -4.22
N ASP A 176 -18.05 8.96 -2.97
CA ASP A 176 -17.21 8.41 -1.91
C ASP A 176 -17.67 6.99 -1.50
N THR A 177 -18.96 6.69 -1.59
CA THR A 177 -19.49 5.33 -1.39
C THR A 177 -19.07 4.40 -2.52
N LYS A 178 -19.25 4.82 -3.78
CA LYS A 178 -18.81 4.05 -4.95
C LYS A 178 -17.30 3.78 -4.95
N LEU A 179 -16.49 4.74 -4.50
CA LEU A 179 -15.04 4.55 -4.38
C LEU A 179 -14.72 3.44 -3.38
N ARG A 180 -15.37 3.46 -2.21
CA ARG A 180 -15.19 2.42 -1.18
C ARG A 180 -15.62 1.05 -1.68
N GLU A 181 -16.73 0.95 -2.40
CA GLU A 181 -17.18 -0.31 -3.00
C GLU A 181 -16.19 -0.84 -4.04
N LEU A 182 -15.65 0.03 -4.89
CA LEU A 182 -14.63 -0.33 -5.88
C LEU A 182 -13.34 -0.83 -5.22
N GLU A 183 -12.89 -0.16 -4.14
CA GLU A 183 -11.72 -0.59 -3.36
C GLU A 183 -11.94 -1.93 -2.67
N GLN A 184 -13.12 -2.16 -2.09
CA GLN A 184 -13.47 -3.44 -1.48
C GLN A 184 -13.53 -4.57 -2.51
N GLY A 185 -14.12 -4.31 -3.69
CA GLY A 185 -14.15 -5.27 -4.79
C GLY A 185 -12.75 -5.65 -5.27
N SER A 186 -11.87 -4.66 -5.44
CA SER A 186 -10.48 -4.87 -5.85
C SER A 186 -9.69 -5.68 -4.82
N ARG A 187 -9.87 -5.40 -3.53
CA ARG A 187 -9.23 -6.18 -2.44
C ARG A 187 -9.72 -7.62 -2.42
N SER A 188 -11.02 -7.85 -2.56
CA SER A 188 -11.59 -9.20 -2.59
C SER A 188 -11.07 -10.01 -3.80
N GLU A 189 -10.91 -9.38 -4.95
CA GLU A 189 -10.35 -10.04 -6.13
C GLU A 189 -8.86 -10.38 -5.95
N GLU A 190 -8.09 -9.47 -5.35
CA GLU A 190 -6.68 -9.69 -5.05
C GLU A 190 -6.47 -10.82 -4.03
N GLU A 191 -7.30 -10.86 -2.98
CA GLU A 191 -7.31 -11.96 -2.00
C GLU A 191 -7.61 -13.31 -2.67
N LYS A 192 -8.55 -13.35 -3.63
CA LYS A 192 -8.85 -14.56 -4.41
C LYS A 192 -7.67 -14.97 -5.29
N LYS A 193 -7.00 -14.03 -5.95
CA LYS A 193 -5.80 -14.30 -6.76
C LYS A 193 -4.67 -14.86 -5.90
N GLN A 194 -4.42 -14.27 -4.73
CA GLN A 194 -3.43 -14.75 -3.78
C GLN A 194 -3.78 -16.14 -3.23
N ALA A 195 -5.06 -16.40 -2.91
CA ALA A 195 -5.52 -17.70 -2.48
C ALA A 195 -5.33 -18.77 -3.58
N MET A 196 -5.68 -18.45 -4.83
CA MET A 196 -5.43 -19.37 -5.96
C MET A 196 -3.95 -19.62 -6.20
N SER A 197 -3.09 -18.61 -6.07
CA SER A 197 -1.64 -18.80 -6.17
C SER A 197 -1.14 -19.79 -5.12
N LYS A 198 -1.53 -19.60 -3.85
CA LYS A 198 -1.16 -20.51 -2.76
C LYS A 198 -1.63 -21.94 -3.00
N ILE A 199 -2.84 -22.12 -3.52
CA ILE A 199 -3.37 -23.46 -3.86
C ILE A 199 -2.54 -24.10 -4.98
N ARG A 200 -2.16 -23.34 -6.01
CA ARG A 200 -1.30 -23.83 -7.09
C ARG A 200 0.06 -24.25 -6.57
N ASP A 201 0.69 -23.44 -5.72
CA ASP A 201 2.00 -23.74 -5.13
C ASP A 201 1.92 -25.01 -4.27
N GLN A 202 0.88 -25.12 -3.42
CA GLN A 202 0.63 -26.34 -2.63
C GLN A 202 0.41 -27.58 -3.51
N GLN A 203 -0.28 -27.42 -4.65
CA GLN A 203 -0.50 -28.53 -5.57
C GLN A 203 0.82 -28.97 -6.25
N GLN A 204 1.70 -28.04 -6.58
CA GLN A 204 3.03 -28.35 -7.12
C GLN A 204 3.89 -29.07 -6.07
N ASP A 205 3.86 -28.62 -4.81
CA ASP A 205 4.59 -29.28 -3.72
C ASP A 205 4.08 -30.70 -3.48
N GLN A 206 2.76 -30.92 -3.51
CA GLN A 206 2.17 -32.25 -3.40
C GLN A 206 2.59 -33.16 -4.56
N GLN A 207 2.65 -32.64 -5.78
CA GLN A 207 3.14 -33.38 -6.94
C GLN A 207 4.63 -33.73 -6.81
N ALA A 208 5.46 -32.79 -6.33
CA ALA A 208 6.87 -33.03 -6.10
C ALA A 208 7.10 -34.10 -5.01
N GLN A 209 6.33 -34.08 -3.92
CA GLN A 209 6.38 -35.10 -2.88
C GLN A 209 5.97 -36.48 -3.41
N GLN A 210 4.93 -36.57 -4.24
CA GLN A 210 4.54 -37.83 -4.87
C GLN A 210 5.61 -38.36 -5.83
N ALA A 211 6.25 -37.49 -6.60
CA ALA A 211 7.35 -37.88 -7.49
C ALA A 211 8.56 -38.41 -6.71
N LEU A 212 8.92 -37.75 -5.59
CA LEU A 212 10.00 -38.21 -4.72
C LEU A 212 9.71 -39.59 -4.11
N LEU A 213 8.46 -39.81 -3.65
CA LEU A 213 8.07 -41.10 -3.10
C LEU A 213 8.16 -42.22 -4.14
N ARG A 214 7.74 -41.96 -5.39
CA ARG A 214 7.90 -42.91 -6.51
C ARG A 214 9.37 -43.23 -6.76
N GLN A 215 10.23 -42.21 -6.77
CA GLN A 215 11.66 -42.41 -6.97
C GLN A 215 12.29 -43.27 -5.85
N GLN A 216 11.85 -43.08 -4.59
CA GLN A 216 12.31 -43.93 -3.49
C GLN A 216 11.85 -45.38 -3.65
N GLN A 217 10.60 -45.61 -4.06
CA GLN A 217 10.08 -46.96 -4.31
C GLN A 217 10.83 -47.66 -5.46
N GLU A 218 11.19 -46.92 -6.51
CA GLU A 218 11.98 -47.44 -7.63
C GLU A 218 13.38 -47.85 -7.17
N ARG A 219 14.08 -47.00 -6.39
CA ARG A 219 15.39 -47.38 -5.82
C ARG A 219 15.32 -48.63 -4.95
N GLN A 220 14.31 -48.72 -4.09
CA GLN A 220 14.12 -49.93 -3.26
C GLN A 220 13.87 -51.18 -4.11
N ARG A 221 13.13 -51.06 -5.22
CA ARG A 221 12.92 -52.17 -6.15
C ARG A 221 14.21 -52.57 -6.88
N GLU A 222 15.01 -51.60 -7.29
CA GLU A 222 16.31 -51.84 -7.93
C GLU A 222 17.28 -52.54 -6.96
N GLU A 223 17.39 -52.05 -5.72
CA GLU A 223 18.20 -52.69 -4.67
C GLU A 223 17.76 -54.12 -4.40
N LEU A 224 16.45 -54.37 -4.30
CA LEU A 224 15.91 -55.73 -4.13
C LEU A 224 16.22 -56.62 -5.33
N ALA A 225 16.10 -56.10 -6.56
CA ALA A 225 16.42 -56.84 -7.77
C ALA A 225 17.92 -57.16 -7.87
N GLU A 226 18.78 -56.23 -7.46
CA GLU A 226 20.24 -56.43 -7.41
C GLU A 226 20.62 -57.49 -6.38
N LEU A 227 20.03 -57.44 -5.18
CA LEU A 227 20.24 -58.46 -4.15
C LEU A 227 19.81 -59.85 -4.65
N GLN A 228 18.68 -59.95 -5.35
CA GLN A 228 18.22 -61.20 -5.95
C GLN A 228 19.20 -61.72 -7.01
N ARG A 229 19.70 -60.84 -7.89
CA ARG A 229 20.72 -61.22 -8.89
C ARG A 229 22.01 -61.70 -8.23
N GLN A 230 22.43 -61.05 -7.15
CA GLN A 230 23.62 -61.45 -6.40
C GLN A 230 23.44 -62.82 -5.77
N GLN A 231 22.29 -63.08 -5.11
CA GLN A 231 21.97 -64.40 -4.57
C GLN A 231 21.96 -65.49 -5.65
N GLN A 232 21.39 -65.21 -6.83
CA GLN A 232 21.43 -66.16 -7.95
C GLN A 232 22.85 -66.43 -8.43
N ALA A 233 23.66 -65.38 -8.60
CA ALA A 233 25.05 -65.52 -9.02
C ALA A 233 25.89 -66.32 -8.00
N ASP A 234 25.67 -66.11 -6.70
CA ASP A 234 26.38 -66.85 -5.65
C ASP A 234 25.94 -68.32 -5.59
N LEU A 235 24.64 -68.61 -5.80
CA LEU A 235 24.16 -69.99 -5.94
C LEU A 235 24.75 -70.69 -7.18
N GLU A 236 24.88 -69.99 -8.30
CA GLU A 236 25.55 -70.51 -9.50
C GLU A 236 27.03 -70.80 -9.25
N ARG A 237 27.75 -69.88 -8.59
CA ARG A 237 29.15 -70.12 -8.19
C ARG A 237 29.32 -71.34 -7.28
N LEU A 238 28.43 -71.49 -6.29
CA LEU A 238 28.42 -72.65 -5.39
C LEU A 238 28.17 -73.95 -6.16
N ARG A 239 27.23 -73.92 -7.10
CA ARG A 239 26.94 -75.07 -7.98
C ARG A 239 28.17 -75.44 -8.82
N ASP A 240 28.83 -74.46 -9.42
CA ASP A 240 30.02 -74.68 -10.26
C ASP A 240 31.19 -75.22 -9.42
N GLN A 241 31.40 -74.70 -8.21
CA GLN A 241 32.40 -75.22 -7.27
C GLN A 241 32.12 -76.68 -6.89
N PHE A 242 30.86 -77.00 -6.60
CA PHE A 242 30.47 -78.37 -6.26
C PHE A 242 30.69 -79.31 -7.45
N GLN A 243 30.32 -78.90 -8.67
CA GLN A 243 30.59 -79.68 -9.88
C GLN A 243 32.09 -79.86 -10.13
N HIS A 244 32.88 -78.81 -9.95
CA HIS A 244 34.33 -78.87 -10.10
C HIS A 244 34.96 -79.83 -9.09
N GLN A 245 34.53 -79.78 -7.83
CA GLN A 245 34.99 -80.70 -6.79
C GLN A 245 34.59 -82.15 -7.08
N GLN A 246 33.39 -82.37 -7.61
CA GLN A 246 32.95 -83.71 -8.02
C GLN A 246 33.83 -84.27 -9.15
N MET A 247 34.16 -83.44 -10.15
CA MET A 247 35.06 -83.79 -11.24
C MET A 247 36.48 -84.10 -10.74
N GLN A 248 37.02 -83.29 -9.82
CA GLN A 248 38.33 -83.55 -9.20
C GLN A 248 38.34 -84.87 -8.45
N ASN A 249 37.32 -85.14 -7.63
CA ASN A 249 37.21 -86.42 -6.90
C ASN A 249 37.13 -87.62 -7.86
N GLN A 250 36.42 -87.49 -8.98
CA GLN A 250 36.36 -88.53 -10.00
C GLN A 250 37.71 -88.74 -10.70
N GLN A 251 38.43 -87.66 -11.03
CA GLN A 251 39.79 -87.74 -11.58
C GLN A 251 40.76 -88.41 -10.60
N GLU A 252 40.77 -88.00 -9.34
CA GLU A 252 41.62 -88.63 -8.31
C GLU A 252 41.29 -90.12 -8.15
N ALA A 253 40.00 -90.50 -8.17
CA ALA A 253 39.60 -91.89 -8.11
C ALA A 253 40.09 -92.69 -9.31
N LEU A 254 40.01 -92.13 -10.52
CA LEU A 254 40.56 -92.73 -11.74
C LEU A 254 42.08 -92.88 -11.67
N GLU A 255 42.80 -91.85 -11.19
CA GLU A 255 44.25 -91.90 -11.02
C GLU A 255 44.67 -92.96 -10.00
N ARG A 256 43.96 -93.07 -8.87
CA ARG A 256 44.19 -94.13 -7.87
C ARG A 256 43.98 -95.52 -8.47
N LEU A 257 42.92 -95.69 -9.25
CA LEU A 257 42.63 -96.95 -9.93
C LEU A 257 43.73 -97.31 -10.95
N GLN A 258 44.17 -96.33 -11.75
CA GLN A 258 45.28 -96.53 -12.70
C GLN A 258 46.59 -96.88 -11.98
N ARG A 259 46.86 -96.25 -10.84
CA ARG A 259 48.03 -96.54 -10.02
C ARG A 259 47.99 -97.95 -9.46
N GLN A 260 46.85 -98.38 -8.91
CA GLN A 260 46.65 -99.77 -8.46
C GLN A 260 46.86 -100.76 -9.60
N GLN A 261 46.29 -100.50 -10.78
CA GLN A 261 46.52 -101.35 -11.95
C GLN A 261 48.00 -101.44 -12.34
N ARG A 262 48.74 -100.33 -12.29
CA ARG A 262 50.20 -100.34 -12.56
C ARG A 262 50.98 -101.14 -11.51
N GLU A 263 50.67 -100.94 -10.24
CA GLU A 263 51.31 -101.67 -9.13
C GLU A 263 51.02 -103.18 -9.20
N GLU A 264 49.79 -103.59 -9.54
CA GLU A 264 49.46 -105.00 -9.80
C GLU A 264 50.23 -105.56 -11.00
N LEU A 265 50.35 -104.78 -12.07
CA LEU A 265 51.11 -105.17 -13.27
C LEU A 265 52.61 -105.34 -12.96
N GLU A 266 53.17 -104.49 -12.11
CA GLU A 266 54.55 -104.64 -11.61
C GLU A 266 54.70 -105.88 -10.72
N ARG A 267 53.78 -106.13 -9.78
CA ARG A 267 53.80 -107.37 -8.97
C ARG A 267 53.72 -108.62 -9.82
N LEU A 268 52.88 -108.62 -10.86
CA LEU A 268 52.79 -109.71 -11.83
C LEU A 268 54.10 -109.90 -12.59
N LYS A 269 54.74 -108.82 -13.01
CA LYS A 269 56.07 -108.88 -13.64
C LYS A 269 57.13 -109.44 -12.70
N GLU A 270 57.16 -108.99 -11.45
CA GLU A 270 58.09 -109.50 -10.42
C GLU A 270 57.85 -110.99 -10.15
N GLN A 271 56.60 -111.42 -9.99
CA GLN A 271 56.24 -112.83 -9.84
C GLN A 271 56.70 -113.65 -11.05
N PHE A 272 56.45 -113.17 -12.26
CA PHE A 272 56.87 -113.85 -13.48
C PHE A 272 58.41 -113.96 -13.57
N GLN A 273 59.12 -112.90 -13.17
CA GLN A 273 60.58 -112.87 -13.16
C GLN A 273 61.17 -113.80 -12.09
N GLN A 274 60.57 -113.87 -10.90
CA GLN A 274 60.93 -114.86 -9.87
C GLN A 274 60.68 -116.29 -10.35
N GLN A 275 59.56 -116.54 -11.05
CA GLN A 275 59.26 -117.84 -11.62
C GLN A 275 60.30 -118.26 -12.67
N GLN A 276 60.75 -117.32 -13.51
CA GLN A 276 61.84 -117.60 -14.47
C GLN A 276 63.17 -117.89 -13.78
N GLN A 277 63.49 -117.20 -12.69
CA GLN A 277 64.71 -117.48 -11.91
C GLN A 277 64.66 -118.87 -11.25
N GLN A 278 63.49 -119.30 -10.77
CA GLN A 278 63.31 -120.66 -10.24
C GLN A 278 63.39 -121.76 -11.30
N GLN A 279 63.19 -121.44 -12.59
CA GLN A 279 63.38 -122.40 -13.68
C GLN A 279 64.84 -122.49 -14.18
N GLN A 280 65.73 -121.62 -13.70
CA GLN A 280 67.16 -121.61 -14.07
C GLN A 280 68.08 -122.17 -12.96
N GLN A 281 67.52 -122.61 -11.83
CA GLN A 281 68.21 -123.40 -10.79
C GLN A 281 67.83 -124.87 -10.89
#